data_AF-A0A060WZI4-F1
#
_entry.id   AF-A0A060WZI4-F1
#
_cell.length_a   1.000
_cell.length_b   1.000
_cell.length_c   1.000
_cell.angle_alpha   90.00
_cell.angle_beta   90.00
_cell.angle_gamma   90.00
#
_symmetry.space_group_name_H-M   'P 1'
#
loop_
_entity.id
_entity.type
_entity.pdbx_description
1 polymer ?
#
loop_
_entity_poly.entity_id
_entity_poly.type
_entity_poly.pdbx_seq_one_letter_code
_entity_poly.pdbx_strand_id
1 'polypeptide(L)'
;MPILEREPPKGRRESYVLPKVPVPPLKQTLDMYLNCMKHLVKEEQYQKTKAIVVKFGEPGGTGELLQKKLLERSEKTYNWVYDYWLEDMYLNQRLALPVNSNPAMVFPKQNFKDRKDSLRFAAHLITGVLEYKERIDTRVLPVDFARGQLAGTPLCMKQYYRLFNTYRLPGHKRDTLIIHKPGSTEQEHIIVACKNQFFVLDLVVNKKKLKEMDILTQLEKIVKMAENSEERQPPFGLLTSDGRTEWAQAREVLIKDSVNRESLAVIEKCLCVLCLDNPSGMEVGDTSRALLMLHGGGHEKMGANRWYDKPMQFIVGEDGVCGTVCEHSPFEGIVLVACTEYLMKFMTGSPSKMGRATSVSELPTPARLLWKTTPHIQDLLKASAERLQR
;
A
#
# COMPACT_ATOMS: atom_id res chain seq x y z
N MET A 1 -8.33 -23.69 -21.16
CA MET A 1 -9.79 -23.53 -21.29
C MET A 1 -10.04 -22.21 -22.02
N PRO A 2 -10.77 -22.19 -23.14
CA PRO A 2 -10.99 -20.96 -23.89
C PRO A 2 -11.88 -20.03 -23.07
N ILE A 3 -11.38 -18.82 -22.81
CA ILE A 3 -12.10 -17.75 -22.15
C ILE A 3 -13.11 -17.22 -23.17
N LEU A 4 -14.39 -17.46 -22.92
CA LEU A 4 -15.48 -16.83 -23.68
C LEU A 4 -15.38 -15.31 -23.47
N GLU A 5 -14.95 -14.59 -24.50
CA GLU A 5 -15.06 -13.14 -24.58
C GLU A 5 -16.54 -12.76 -24.54
N ARG A 6 -17.01 -12.26 -23.40
CA ARG A 6 -18.26 -11.50 -23.33
C ARG A 6 -17.92 -10.03 -23.51
N GLU A 7 -18.37 -9.46 -24.62
CA GLU A 7 -18.36 -8.01 -24.81
C GLU A 7 -19.06 -7.32 -23.62
N PRO A 8 -18.49 -6.22 -23.08
CA PRO A 8 -19.16 -5.48 -22.01
C PRO A 8 -20.38 -4.74 -22.59
N PRO A 9 -21.52 -4.70 -21.87
CA PRO A 9 -22.69 -3.98 -22.33
C PRO A 9 -22.37 -2.48 -22.43
N LYS A 10 -22.58 -1.92 -23.62
CA LYS A 10 -22.40 -0.49 -23.90
C LYS A 10 -23.44 0.33 -23.15
N GLY A 11 -22.95 1.30 -22.38
CA GLY A 11 -23.62 2.59 -22.22
C GLY A 11 -24.87 2.64 -21.33
N ARG A 12 -24.73 2.39 -20.03
CA ARG A 12 -25.54 3.03 -18.97
C ARG A 12 -24.74 3.02 -17.67
N ARG A 13 -24.65 4.15 -16.97
CA ARG A 13 -24.16 4.20 -15.57
C ARG A 13 -25.23 3.52 -14.70
N GLU A 14 -25.22 2.19 -14.67
CA GLU A 14 -26.05 1.44 -13.73
C GLU A 14 -25.51 1.68 -12.32
N SER A 15 -26.28 2.42 -11.53
CA SER A 15 -26.03 2.57 -10.10
C SER A 15 -26.44 1.27 -9.42
N TYR A 16 -25.51 0.32 -9.29
CA TYR A 16 -25.75 -0.90 -8.54
C TYR A 16 -25.97 -0.59 -7.06
N VAL A 17 -27.11 -1.02 -6.51
CA VAL A 17 -27.36 -0.97 -5.06
C VAL A 17 -26.77 -2.23 -4.44
N LEU A 18 -25.72 -2.07 -3.63
CA LEU A 18 -25.07 -3.19 -2.95
C LEU A 18 -25.80 -3.53 -1.65
N PRO A 19 -25.96 -4.83 -1.31
CA PRO A 19 -26.52 -5.22 -0.04
C PRO A 19 -25.62 -4.79 1.13
N LYS A 20 -26.23 -4.45 2.27
CA LYS A 20 -25.48 -4.27 3.52
C LYS A 20 -24.89 -5.60 3.97
N VAL A 21 -23.80 -5.54 4.74
CA VAL A 21 -23.24 -6.73 5.40
C VAL A 21 -24.28 -7.30 6.36
N PRO A 22 -24.70 -8.57 6.22
CA PRO A 22 -25.72 -9.15 7.08
C PRO A 22 -25.23 -9.29 8.52
N VAL A 23 -26.16 -9.33 9.46
CA VAL A 23 -25.89 -9.78 10.84
C VAL A 23 -26.46 -11.19 10.96
N PRO A 24 -25.63 -12.24 11.11
CA PRO A 24 -26.12 -13.61 11.19
C PRO A 24 -26.92 -13.83 12.48
N PRO A 25 -27.87 -14.79 12.51
CA PRO A 25 -28.55 -15.19 13.73
C PRO A 25 -27.55 -15.64 14.80
N LEU A 26 -27.72 -15.14 16.03
CA LEU A 26 -26.82 -15.45 17.16
C LEU A 26 -26.59 -16.95 17.32
N LYS A 27 -27.68 -17.73 17.39
CA LYS A 27 -27.61 -19.19 17.55
C LYS A 27 -26.78 -19.86 16.46
N GLN A 28 -26.94 -19.44 15.20
CA GLN A 28 -26.18 -19.99 14.07
C GLN A 28 -24.68 -19.75 14.26
N THR A 29 -24.29 -18.55 14.68
CA THR A 29 -22.88 -18.22 14.94
C THR A 29 -22.32 -18.99 16.13
N LEU A 30 -23.08 -19.13 17.23
CA LEU A 30 -22.64 -19.88 18.42
C LEU A 30 -22.48 -21.39 18.12
N ASP A 31 -23.43 -21.98 17.40
CA ASP A 31 -23.38 -23.39 17.00
C ASP A 31 -22.17 -23.64 16.08
N MET A 32 -21.96 -22.76 15.09
CA MET A 32 -20.81 -22.85 14.19
C MET A 32 -19.48 -22.70 14.95
N TYR A 33 -19.40 -21.74 15.87
CA TYR A 33 -18.21 -21.55 16.72
C TYR A 33 -17.85 -22.83 17.48
N LEU A 34 -18.81 -23.46 18.16
CA LEU A 34 -18.57 -24.71 18.88
C LEU A 34 -18.13 -25.84 17.95
N ASN A 35 -18.77 -25.99 16.79
CA ASN A 35 -18.39 -27.00 15.80
C ASN A 35 -16.95 -26.82 15.31
N CYS A 36 -16.54 -25.57 15.04
CA CYS A 36 -15.17 -25.25 14.65
C CYS A 36 -14.17 -25.53 15.78
N MET A 37 -14.49 -25.16 17.03
CA MET A 37 -13.54 -25.30 18.14
C MET A 37 -13.36 -26.73 18.62
N LYS A 38 -14.38 -27.59 18.47
CA LYS A 38 -14.41 -28.96 19.03
C LYS A 38 -13.17 -29.80 18.72
N HIS A 39 -12.58 -29.64 17.55
CA HIS A 39 -11.42 -30.42 17.10
C HIS A 39 -10.08 -29.67 17.25
N LEU A 40 -10.11 -28.42 17.71
CA LEU A 40 -8.92 -27.56 17.86
C LEU A 40 -8.47 -27.42 19.32
N VAL A 41 -9.32 -27.82 20.27
CA VAL A 41 -9.02 -27.72 21.72
C VAL A 41 -9.21 -29.07 22.40
N LYS A 42 -8.64 -29.22 23.60
CA LYS A 42 -8.83 -30.44 24.41
C LYS A 42 -10.28 -30.56 24.86
N GLU A 43 -10.76 -31.78 25.07
CA GLU A 43 -12.14 -32.06 25.49
C GLU A 43 -12.56 -31.27 26.74
N GLU A 44 -11.70 -31.22 27.77
CA GLU A 44 -11.97 -30.44 28.98
C GLU A 44 -12.16 -28.93 28.71
N GLN A 45 -11.36 -28.38 27.80
CA GLN A 45 -11.49 -26.97 27.40
C GLN A 45 -12.78 -26.77 26.58
N TYR A 46 -13.09 -27.69 25.67
CA TYR A 46 -14.32 -27.64 24.89
C TYR A 46 -15.56 -27.65 25.78
N GLN A 47 -15.60 -28.49 26.81
CA GLN A 47 -16.73 -28.52 27.76
C GLN A 47 -16.88 -27.19 28.51
N LYS A 48 -15.77 -26.56 28.94
CA LYS A 48 -15.79 -25.22 29.53
C LYS A 48 -16.30 -24.17 28.54
N THR A 49 -15.79 -24.17 27.30
CA THR A 49 -16.24 -23.26 26.24
C THR A 49 -17.73 -23.44 25.94
N LYS A 50 -18.20 -24.69 25.85
CA LYS A 50 -19.61 -25.01 25.62
C LYS A 50 -20.49 -24.46 26.72
N ALA A 51 -20.12 -24.63 28.00
CA ALA A 51 -20.87 -24.06 29.12
C ALA A 51 -20.95 -22.53 29.04
N ILE A 52 -19.84 -21.86 28.68
CA ILE A 52 -19.80 -20.40 28.49
C ILE A 52 -20.73 -19.98 27.35
N VAL A 53 -20.67 -20.65 26.20
CA VAL A 53 -21.47 -20.33 25.01
C VAL A 53 -22.96 -20.53 25.27
N VAL A 54 -23.34 -21.62 25.96
CA VAL A 54 -24.74 -21.87 26.36
C VAL A 54 -25.24 -20.72 27.22
N LYS A 55 -24.52 -20.38 28.30
CA LYS A 55 -24.87 -19.27 29.20
C LYS A 55 -24.95 -17.93 28.46
N PHE A 56 -24.05 -17.69 27.51
CA PHE A 56 -24.04 -16.45 26.73
C PHE A 56 -25.28 -16.31 25.84
N GLY A 57 -25.77 -17.41 25.26
CA GLY A 57 -26.91 -17.46 24.35
C GLY A 57 -28.26 -17.80 24.99
N GLU A 58 -28.37 -17.86 26.32
CA GLU A 58 -29.63 -18.10 27.02
C GLU A 58 -30.67 -16.98 26.74
N PRO A 59 -31.97 -17.29 26.76
CA PRO A 59 -33.02 -16.28 26.64
C PRO A 59 -32.87 -15.17 27.70
N GLY A 60 -32.84 -13.91 27.28
CA GLY A 60 -32.57 -12.76 28.15
C GLY A 60 -31.11 -12.60 28.59
N GLY A 61 -30.19 -13.44 28.08
CA GLY A 61 -28.77 -13.40 28.37
C GLY A 61 -28.01 -12.29 27.65
N THR A 62 -26.72 -12.17 27.95
CA THR A 62 -25.84 -11.13 27.39
C THR A 62 -25.75 -11.19 25.86
N GLY A 63 -25.77 -12.38 25.26
CA GLY A 63 -25.69 -12.55 23.82
C GLY A 63 -26.86 -11.94 23.07
N GLU A 64 -28.10 -12.11 23.56
CA GLU A 64 -29.28 -11.50 22.94
C GLU A 64 -29.25 -9.96 23.03
N LEU A 65 -28.80 -9.42 24.17
CA LEU A 65 -28.60 -7.98 24.35
C LEU A 65 -27.59 -7.42 23.34
N LEU A 66 -26.46 -8.10 23.15
CA LEU A 66 -25.42 -7.69 22.20
C LEU A 66 -25.88 -7.85 20.75
N GLN A 67 -26.60 -8.92 20.41
CA GLN A 67 -27.18 -9.13 19.09
C GLN A 67 -28.16 -8.00 18.73
N LYS A 68 -29.01 -7.58 19.66
CA LYS A 68 -29.92 -6.44 19.47
C LYS A 68 -29.15 -5.15 19.17
N LYS A 69 -28.11 -4.85 19.95
CA LYS A 69 -27.24 -3.67 19.71
C LYS A 69 -26.52 -3.75 18.36
N LEU A 70 -26.14 -4.95 17.92
CA LEU A 70 -25.49 -5.17 16.63
C LEU A 70 -26.45 -4.92 15.46
N LEU A 71 -27.70 -5.35 15.58
CA LEU A 71 -28.76 -5.05 14.62
C LEU A 71 -29.02 -3.54 14.53
N GLU A 72 -29.17 -2.85 15.67
CA GLU A 72 -29.31 -1.39 15.72
C GLU A 72 -28.12 -0.68 15.06
N ARG A 73 -26.90 -1.18 15.24
CA ARG A 73 -25.71 -0.65 14.57
C ARG A 73 -25.76 -0.88 13.06
N SER A 74 -26.20 -2.05 12.61
CA SER A 74 -26.35 -2.38 11.18
C SER A 74 -27.36 -1.49 10.48
N GLU A 75 -28.44 -1.11 11.16
CA GLU A 75 -29.41 -0.13 10.64
C GLU A 75 -28.77 1.25 10.47
N LYS A 76 -28.03 1.73 11.49
CA LYS A 76 -27.43 3.07 11.56
C LYS A 76 -26.17 3.25 10.73
N THR A 77 -25.56 2.18 10.23
CA THR A 77 -24.29 2.21 9.50
C THR A 77 -24.42 1.59 8.12
N TYR A 78 -23.53 1.96 7.19
CA TYR A 78 -23.45 1.31 5.88
C TYR A 78 -22.85 -0.10 5.98
N ASN A 79 -21.86 -0.27 6.85
CA ASN A 79 -21.23 -1.54 7.15
C ASN A 79 -20.90 -1.55 8.66
N TRP A 80 -21.58 -2.41 9.42
CA TRP A 80 -21.47 -2.43 10.88
C TRP A 80 -20.11 -2.90 11.39
N VAL A 81 -19.40 -3.74 10.62
CA VAL A 81 -18.14 -4.35 11.05
C VAL A 81 -16.91 -3.57 10.59
N TYR A 82 -17.04 -2.68 9.59
CA TYR A 82 -15.87 -2.09 8.93
C TYR A 82 -14.88 -1.43 9.89
N ASP A 83 -15.36 -0.58 10.80
CA ASP A 83 -14.47 0.10 11.75
C ASP A 83 -13.86 -0.90 12.75
N TYR A 84 -14.64 -1.86 13.24
CA TYR A 84 -14.16 -2.89 14.16
C TYR A 84 -13.08 -3.77 13.52
N TRP A 85 -13.32 -4.23 12.29
CA TRP A 85 -12.38 -5.04 11.55
C TRP A 85 -11.11 -4.26 11.19
N LEU A 86 -11.24 -3.01 10.71
CA LEU A 86 -10.08 -2.20 10.35
C LEU A 86 -9.19 -1.94 11.57
N GLU A 87 -9.81 -1.62 12.71
CA GLU A 87 -9.09 -1.39 13.96
C GLU A 87 -8.44 -2.66 14.48
N ASP A 88 -9.17 -3.77 14.58
CA ASP A 88 -8.68 -5.03 15.14
C ASP A 88 -7.60 -5.69 14.26
N MET A 89 -7.87 -5.79 12.95
CA MET A 89 -7.00 -6.48 12.00
C MET A 89 -5.72 -5.69 11.71
N TYR A 90 -5.78 -4.36 11.70
CA TYR A 90 -4.64 -3.52 11.29
C TYR A 90 -4.27 -2.44 12.31
N LEU A 91 -5.17 -1.50 12.61
CA LEU A 91 -4.75 -0.25 13.27
C LEU A 91 -4.33 -0.43 14.73
N ASN A 92 -4.84 -1.45 15.42
CA ASN A 92 -4.44 -1.84 16.77
C ASN A 92 -3.19 -2.74 16.79
N GLN A 93 -2.80 -3.33 15.66
CA GLN A 93 -1.59 -4.15 15.59
C GLN A 93 -0.35 -3.28 15.76
N ARG A 94 0.54 -3.72 16.67
CA ARG A 94 1.74 -2.95 17.05
C ARG A 94 3.03 -3.47 16.44
N LEU A 95 3.00 -4.66 15.83
CA LEU A 95 4.12 -5.21 15.09
C LEU A 95 4.51 -4.31 13.90
N ALA A 96 5.77 -4.38 13.51
CA ALA A 96 6.28 -3.66 12.35
C ALA A 96 5.52 -4.04 11.08
N LEU A 97 5.31 -3.08 10.18
CA LEU A 97 4.62 -3.32 8.91
C LEU A 97 5.32 -4.32 7.97
N PRO A 98 6.63 -4.21 7.68
CA PRO A 98 7.31 -5.18 6.82
C PRO A 98 7.18 -6.59 7.40
N VAL A 99 6.95 -7.56 6.51
CA VAL A 99 6.73 -8.99 6.83
C VAL A 99 5.42 -9.28 7.58
N ASN A 100 5.14 -8.59 8.68
CA ASN A 100 4.01 -8.94 9.56
C ASN A 100 2.65 -8.48 9.02
N SER A 101 2.60 -7.40 8.23
CA SER A 101 1.35 -6.83 7.74
C SER A 101 1.35 -6.52 6.25
N ASN A 102 2.42 -5.90 5.74
CA ASN A 102 2.46 -5.44 4.36
C ASN A 102 2.76 -6.60 3.39
N PRO A 103 1.81 -7.03 2.53
CA PRO A 103 2.09 -8.01 1.50
C PRO A 103 2.99 -7.41 0.41
N ALA A 104 3.64 -8.30 -0.33
CA ALA A 104 4.42 -7.94 -1.51
C ALA A 104 4.01 -8.79 -2.71
N MET A 105 4.13 -8.21 -3.91
CA MET A 105 3.98 -8.91 -5.18
C MET A 105 5.26 -8.75 -6.00
N VAL A 106 5.83 -9.89 -6.39
CA VAL A 106 7.03 -9.95 -7.22
C VAL A 106 6.60 -9.98 -8.68
N PHE A 107 7.10 -9.07 -9.51
CA PHE A 107 6.79 -9.05 -10.95
C PHE A 107 7.63 -10.10 -11.69
N PRO A 108 7.44 -10.36 -12.98
CA PRO A 108 8.43 -11.08 -13.77
C PRO A 108 9.81 -10.40 -13.70
N LYS A 109 10.89 -11.19 -13.67
CA LYS A 109 12.25 -10.65 -13.67
C LYS A 109 12.49 -9.89 -14.98
N GLN A 110 13.04 -8.69 -14.87
CA GLN A 110 13.39 -7.87 -16.02
C GLN A 110 14.86 -8.13 -16.43
N ASN A 111 15.16 -7.94 -17.72
CA ASN A 111 16.51 -8.11 -18.26
C ASN A 111 17.08 -6.74 -18.67
N PHE A 112 17.41 -5.91 -17.67
CA PHE A 112 18.01 -4.61 -17.91
C PHE A 112 19.49 -4.76 -18.25
N LYS A 113 19.96 -4.08 -19.30
CA LYS A 113 21.38 -4.10 -19.69
C LYS A 113 22.21 -3.14 -18.84
N ASP A 114 21.58 -2.04 -18.46
CA ASP A 114 22.18 -0.97 -17.68
C ASP A 114 21.11 -0.26 -16.83
N ARG A 115 21.57 0.70 -16.01
CA ARG A 115 20.66 1.54 -15.22
C ARG A 115 19.68 2.34 -16.08
N LYS A 116 20.05 2.70 -17.32
CA LYS A 116 19.15 3.46 -18.18
C LYS A 116 17.92 2.64 -18.52
N ASP A 117 18.07 1.35 -18.81
CA ASP A 117 16.95 0.43 -19.02
C ASP A 117 16.02 0.34 -17.81
N SER A 118 16.55 0.27 -16.58
CA SER A 118 15.72 0.24 -15.37
C SER A 118 14.94 1.55 -15.16
N LEU A 119 15.55 2.71 -15.46
CA LEU A 119 14.87 4.00 -15.39
C LEU A 119 13.78 4.16 -16.46
N ARG A 120 13.99 3.60 -17.67
CA ARG A 120 12.96 3.56 -18.71
C ARG A 120 11.76 2.73 -18.27
N PHE A 121 12.02 1.56 -17.69
CA PHE A 121 10.97 0.71 -17.12
C PHE A 121 10.21 1.45 -16.02
N ALA A 122 10.91 2.12 -15.11
CA ALA A 122 10.30 2.91 -14.05
C ALA A 122 9.43 4.06 -14.61
N ALA A 123 9.91 4.80 -15.60
CA ALA A 123 9.15 5.87 -16.24
C ALA A 123 7.87 5.36 -16.93
N HIS A 124 7.97 4.22 -17.61
CA HIS A 124 6.83 3.59 -18.27
C HIS A 124 5.81 3.03 -17.26
N LEU A 125 6.29 2.43 -16.16
CA LEU A 125 5.44 1.98 -15.04
C LEU A 125 4.66 3.14 -14.43
N ILE A 126 5.32 4.28 -14.12
CA ILE A 126 4.66 5.46 -13.56
C ILE A 126 3.64 6.06 -14.54
N THR A 127 3.91 6.01 -15.85
CA THR A 127 2.93 6.40 -16.87
C THR A 127 1.68 5.51 -16.79
N GLY A 128 1.85 4.20 -16.61
CA GLY A 128 0.73 3.28 -16.39
C GLY A 128 -0.03 3.55 -15.08
N VAL A 129 0.68 3.89 -14.00
CA VAL A 129 0.07 4.27 -12.70
C VAL A 129 -0.81 5.52 -12.85
N LEU A 130 -0.33 6.54 -13.58
CA LEU A 130 -1.10 7.76 -13.85
C LEU A 130 -2.36 7.50 -14.66
N GLU A 131 -2.28 6.62 -15.65
CA GLU A 131 -3.43 6.23 -16.46
C GLU A 131 -4.44 5.43 -15.63
N TYR A 132 -3.97 4.47 -14.82
CA TYR A 132 -4.84 3.69 -13.95
C TYR A 132 -5.51 4.56 -12.88
N LYS A 133 -4.77 5.50 -12.30
CA LYS A 133 -5.32 6.51 -11.40
C LYS A 133 -6.40 7.36 -12.09
N GLU A 134 -6.17 7.81 -13.31
CA GLU A 134 -7.18 8.55 -14.07
C GLU A 134 -8.47 7.73 -14.25
N ARG A 135 -8.37 6.41 -14.48
CA ARG A 135 -9.54 5.55 -14.54
C ARG A 135 -10.29 5.45 -13.22
N ILE A 136 -9.57 5.38 -12.12
CA ILE A 136 -10.13 5.39 -10.76
C ILE A 136 -10.86 6.71 -10.52
N ASP A 137 -10.20 7.84 -10.78
CA ASP A 137 -10.73 9.17 -10.51
C ASP A 137 -11.97 9.47 -11.37
N THR A 138 -11.95 9.08 -12.66
CA THR A 138 -13.07 9.26 -13.60
C THR A 138 -14.17 8.21 -13.47
N ARG A 139 -14.01 7.23 -12.56
CA ARG A 139 -14.99 6.17 -12.27
C ARG A 139 -15.31 5.30 -13.50
N VAL A 140 -14.30 5.01 -14.33
CA VAL A 140 -14.45 4.20 -15.56
C VAL A 140 -13.85 2.80 -15.43
N LEU A 141 -13.34 2.42 -14.25
CA LEU A 141 -12.95 1.03 -14.00
C LEU A 141 -14.17 0.11 -14.16
N PRO A 142 -14.01 -1.06 -14.82
CA PRO A 142 -15.04 -2.08 -14.86
C PRO A 142 -15.45 -2.48 -13.44
N VAL A 143 -16.74 -2.67 -13.22
CA VAL A 143 -17.26 -3.18 -11.94
C VAL A 143 -16.85 -4.64 -11.81
N ASP A 144 -16.28 -5.00 -10.67
CA ASP A 144 -15.99 -6.39 -10.35
C ASP A 144 -17.28 -7.13 -9.99
N PHE A 145 -17.34 -8.41 -10.36
CA PHE A 145 -18.46 -9.28 -10.03
C PHE A 145 -17.97 -10.48 -9.24
N ALA A 146 -18.77 -10.89 -8.25
CA ALA A 146 -18.54 -12.10 -7.50
C ALA A 146 -18.47 -13.31 -8.44
N ARG A 147 -17.75 -14.34 -8.00
CA ARG A 147 -17.65 -15.66 -8.65
C ARG A 147 -18.23 -16.73 -7.72
N GLY A 148 -18.34 -17.96 -8.21
CA GLY A 148 -18.86 -19.09 -7.42
C GLY A 148 -20.35 -18.93 -7.11
N GLN A 149 -20.75 -19.17 -5.86
CA GLN A 149 -22.16 -19.22 -5.44
C GLN A 149 -22.91 -17.89 -5.60
N LEU A 150 -22.21 -16.76 -5.67
CA LEU A 150 -22.79 -15.42 -5.84
C LEU A 150 -22.49 -14.83 -7.23
N ALA A 151 -22.17 -15.66 -8.22
CA ALA A 151 -21.77 -15.24 -9.56
C ALA A 151 -22.73 -14.20 -10.17
N GLY A 152 -22.18 -13.11 -10.70
CA GLY A 152 -22.97 -12.02 -11.30
C GLY A 152 -23.45 -10.95 -10.31
N THR A 153 -23.16 -11.09 -9.01
CA THR A 153 -23.40 -10.02 -8.03
C THR A 153 -22.29 -8.96 -8.13
N PRO A 154 -22.62 -7.66 -8.30
CA PRO A 154 -21.60 -6.61 -8.32
C PRO A 154 -20.88 -6.50 -6.97
N LEU A 155 -19.59 -6.20 -7.01
CA LEU A 155 -18.74 -6.03 -5.83
C LEU A 155 -18.50 -4.56 -5.51
N CYS A 156 -18.17 -4.31 -4.24
CA CYS A 156 -17.86 -2.97 -3.76
C CYS A 156 -16.54 -2.46 -4.35
N MET A 157 -16.60 -1.38 -5.12
CA MET A 157 -15.40 -0.75 -5.70
C MET A 157 -14.66 0.20 -4.75
N LYS A 158 -15.08 0.32 -3.47
CA LYS A 158 -14.57 1.36 -2.54
C LYS A 158 -13.06 1.27 -2.27
N GLN A 159 -12.50 0.05 -2.33
CA GLN A 159 -11.09 -0.21 -2.10
C GLN A 159 -10.18 0.39 -3.19
N TYR A 160 -10.62 0.38 -4.46
CA TYR A 160 -9.86 0.99 -5.57
C TYR A 160 -9.63 2.49 -5.34
N TYR A 161 -10.63 3.20 -4.83
CA TYR A 161 -10.53 4.63 -4.51
C TYR A 161 -9.68 4.95 -3.28
N ARG A 162 -8.96 3.96 -2.74
CA ARG A 162 -8.03 4.09 -1.61
C ARG A 162 -6.58 3.82 -2.00
N LEU A 163 -6.32 3.30 -3.21
CA LEU A 163 -4.98 2.90 -3.65
C LEU A 163 -3.95 4.03 -3.55
N PHE A 164 -4.32 5.24 -4.01
CA PHE A 164 -3.35 6.34 -4.21
C PHE A 164 -3.60 7.58 -3.35
N ASN A 165 -4.69 7.62 -2.56
CA ASN A 165 -5.08 8.76 -1.74
C ASN A 165 -5.13 8.43 -0.24
N THR A 166 -4.43 7.37 0.19
CA THR A 166 -4.38 6.98 1.60
C THR A 166 -2.97 6.98 2.16
N TYR A 167 -2.88 7.06 3.49
CA TYR A 167 -1.66 7.00 4.27
C TYR A 167 -1.97 6.41 5.65
N ARG A 168 -1.12 5.51 6.16
CA ARG A 168 -1.27 4.97 7.51
C ARG A 168 -0.38 5.72 8.49
N LEU A 169 -0.98 6.58 9.29
CA LEU A 169 -0.30 7.36 10.31
C LEU A 169 -0.04 6.49 11.56
N PRO A 170 1.20 6.38 12.07
CA PRO A 170 1.47 5.67 13.32
C PRO A 170 0.88 6.44 14.52
N GLY A 171 0.37 5.73 15.51
CA GLY A 171 -0.04 6.31 16.79
C GLY A 171 0.28 5.39 17.95
N HIS A 172 0.51 5.90 19.17
CA HIS A 172 1.05 5.10 20.29
C HIS A 172 0.29 3.81 20.62
N LYS A 173 -1.04 3.86 20.58
CA LYS A 173 -1.90 2.70 20.90
C LYS A 173 -2.64 2.17 19.67
N ARG A 174 -2.92 3.06 18.73
CA ARG A 174 -3.70 2.79 17.52
C ARG A 174 -3.24 3.72 16.42
N ASP A 175 -3.01 3.16 15.25
CA ASP A 175 -2.70 3.90 14.04
C ASP A 175 -3.96 4.57 13.47
N THR A 176 -3.79 5.45 12.48
CA THR A 176 -4.91 6.10 11.79
C THR A 176 -4.77 5.94 10.29
N LEU A 177 -5.78 5.39 9.64
CA LEU A 177 -5.87 5.39 8.18
C LEU A 177 -6.40 6.74 7.71
N ILE A 178 -5.52 7.57 7.15
CA ILE A 178 -5.89 8.84 6.54
C ILE A 178 -6.36 8.56 5.11
N ILE A 179 -7.55 9.07 4.77
CA ILE A 179 -8.09 9.04 3.41
C ILE A 179 -8.25 10.48 2.95
N HIS A 180 -7.38 10.89 2.03
CA HIS A 180 -7.40 12.23 1.46
C HIS A 180 -8.55 12.39 0.46
N LYS A 181 -9.11 13.60 0.39
CA LYS A 181 -10.25 13.90 -0.50
C LYS A 181 -9.82 13.78 -1.97
N PRO A 182 -10.61 13.11 -2.83
CA PRO A 182 -10.36 13.07 -4.27
C PRO A 182 -10.39 14.49 -4.86
N GLY A 183 -9.50 14.77 -5.82
CA GLY A 183 -9.49 16.02 -6.57
C GLY A 183 -8.83 17.21 -5.88
N SER A 184 -8.11 17.01 -4.76
CA SER A 184 -7.14 18.02 -4.33
C SER A 184 -5.98 18.04 -5.32
N THR A 185 -5.60 19.23 -5.79
CA THR A 185 -4.38 19.45 -6.61
C THR A 185 -3.09 19.09 -5.87
N GLU A 186 -3.19 18.71 -4.59
CA GLU A 186 -2.08 18.34 -3.72
C GLU A 186 -1.59 16.88 -3.91
N GLN A 187 -2.19 16.12 -4.84
CA GLN A 187 -1.87 14.71 -5.12
C GLN A 187 -1.34 14.50 -6.54
N GLU A 188 -0.49 15.41 -7.01
CA GLU A 188 0.03 15.38 -8.37
C GLU A 188 1.50 14.96 -8.43
N HIS A 189 2.07 14.48 -7.32
CA HIS A 189 3.46 14.03 -7.23
C HIS A 189 3.58 12.60 -6.71
N ILE A 190 4.73 12.00 -7.01
CA ILE A 190 5.22 10.79 -6.33
C ILE A 190 6.45 11.12 -5.51
N ILE A 191 6.79 10.21 -4.59
CA ILE A 191 8.10 10.22 -3.95
C ILE A 191 8.97 9.18 -4.63
N VAL A 192 10.18 9.58 -5.03
CA VAL A 192 11.19 8.67 -5.53
C VAL A 192 12.22 8.42 -4.42
N ALA A 193 12.34 7.17 -4.00
CA ALA A 193 13.35 6.72 -3.05
C ALA A 193 14.56 6.17 -3.83
N CYS A 194 15.73 6.79 -3.69
CA CYS A 194 16.96 6.35 -4.33
C CYS A 194 18.13 6.52 -3.35
N LYS A 195 18.87 5.43 -3.08
CA LYS A 195 19.98 5.41 -2.10
C LYS A 195 19.56 5.97 -0.72
N ASN A 196 18.37 5.61 -0.27
CA ASN A 196 17.74 6.05 0.99
C ASN A 196 17.42 7.56 1.04
N GLN A 197 17.52 8.26 -0.08
CA GLN A 197 17.16 9.67 -0.23
C GLN A 197 15.79 9.77 -0.91
N PHE A 198 14.98 10.73 -0.50
CA PHE A 198 13.62 10.91 -1.00
C PHE A 198 13.53 12.19 -1.82
N PHE A 199 12.92 12.10 -3.00
CA PHE A 199 12.75 13.22 -3.93
C PHE A 199 11.29 13.35 -4.33
N VAL A 200 10.85 14.59 -4.49
CA VAL A 200 9.53 14.93 -5.03
C VAL A 200 9.62 14.96 -6.54
N LEU A 201 8.80 14.14 -7.18
CA LEU A 201 8.61 14.18 -8.63
C LEU A 201 7.16 14.57 -8.93
N ASP A 202 6.96 15.82 -9.31
CA ASP A 202 5.69 16.30 -9.82
C ASP A 202 5.39 15.63 -11.17
N LEU A 203 4.21 15.05 -11.29
CA LEU A 203 3.72 14.37 -12.49
C LEU A 203 2.79 15.26 -13.31
N VAL A 204 2.37 16.40 -12.76
CA VAL A 204 1.61 17.44 -13.45
C VAL A 204 2.34 18.76 -13.25
N VAL A 205 2.76 19.38 -14.35
CA VAL A 205 3.42 20.70 -14.33
C VAL A 205 2.63 21.61 -15.27
N ASN A 206 2.26 22.81 -14.80
CA ASN A 206 1.44 23.76 -15.56
C ASN A 206 0.12 23.12 -16.07
N LYS A 207 -0.53 22.30 -15.22
CA LYS A 207 -1.77 21.55 -15.52
C LYS A 207 -1.64 20.53 -16.67
N LYS A 208 -0.41 20.16 -17.04
CA LYS A 208 -0.14 19.13 -18.05
C LYS A 208 0.58 17.95 -17.40
N LYS A 209 0.06 16.74 -17.64
CA LYS A 209 0.73 15.51 -17.25
C LYS A 209 2.08 15.41 -17.95
N LEU A 210 3.11 15.01 -17.21
CA LEU A 210 4.42 14.72 -17.78
C LEU A 210 4.32 13.55 -18.75
N LYS A 211 5.09 13.63 -19.84
CA LYS A 211 5.25 12.50 -20.77
C LYS A 211 6.25 11.50 -20.19
N GLU A 212 6.23 10.28 -20.69
CA GLU A 212 7.18 9.23 -20.29
C GLU A 212 8.65 9.69 -20.37
N MET A 213 9.03 10.39 -21.44
CA MET A 213 10.38 10.95 -21.60
C MET A 213 10.72 12.03 -20.57
N ASP A 214 9.74 12.84 -20.18
CA ASP A 214 9.92 13.86 -19.15
C ASP A 214 10.16 13.20 -17.79
N ILE A 215 9.37 12.17 -17.45
CA ILE A 215 9.56 11.36 -16.25
C ILE A 215 10.95 10.73 -16.25
N LEU A 216 11.39 10.11 -17.35
CA LEU A 216 12.73 9.53 -17.48
C LEU A 216 13.83 10.56 -17.20
N THR A 217 13.79 11.72 -17.84
CA THR A 217 14.77 12.79 -17.61
C THR A 217 14.80 13.24 -16.15
N GLN A 218 13.65 13.33 -15.50
CA GLN A 218 13.59 13.68 -14.07
C GLN A 218 14.14 12.56 -13.17
N LEU A 219 13.91 11.29 -13.52
CA LEU A 219 14.51 10.15 -12.81
C LEU A 219 16.04 10.12 -12.96
N GLU A 220 16.58 10.41 -14.15
CA GLU A 220 18.02 10.54 -14.39
C GLU A 220 18.64 11.65 -13.52
N LYS A 221 17.96 12.81 -13.40
CA LYS A 221 18.37 13.88 -12.48
C LYS A 221 18.38 13.40 -11.02
N ILE A 222 17.33 12.70 -10.58
CA ILE A 222 17.22 12.17 -9.21
C ILE A 222 18.37 11.21 -8.88
N VAL A 223 18.68 10.26 -9.78
CA VAL A 223 19.79 9.33 -9.59
C VAL A 223 21.11 10.09 -9.44
N LYS A 224 21.38 11.06 -10.32
CA LYS A 224 22.59 11.89 -10.25
C LYS A 224 22.68 12.66 -8.93
N MET A 225 21.57 13.24 -8.46
CA MET A 225 21.52 13.94 -7.17
C MET A 225 21.75 12.97 -6.00
N ALA A 226 21.16 11.77 -6.02
CA ALA A 226 21.33 10.75 -4.99
C ALA A 226 22.77 10.21 -4.91
N GLU A 227 23.55 10.34 -5.99
CA GLU A 227 24.97 9.99 -6.04
C GLU A 227 25.88 11.01 -5.36
N ASN A 228 25.45 12.27 -5.20
CA ASN A 228 26.22 13.27 -4.48
C ASN A 228 26.32 12.89 -2.98
N SER A 229 27.52 12.51 -2.54
CA SER A 229 27.80 12.12 -1.16
C SER A 229 27.75 13.29 -0.18
N GLU A 230 28.03 14.51 -0.62
CA GLU A 230 28.04 15.71 0.24
C GLU A 230 26.62 16.11 0.68
N GLU A 231 25.61 15.80 -0.14
CA GLU A 231 24.19 16.08 0.15
C GLU A 231 23.46 14.88 0.75
N ARG A 232 24.16 13.78 1.06
CA ARG A 232 23.55 12.56 1.57
C ARG A 232 23.04 12.77 2.99
N GLN A 233 21.77 12.46 3.20
CA GLN A 233 21.12 12.53 4.51
C GLN A 233 20.98 11.12 5.12
N PRO A 234 20.78 11.03 6.45
CA PRO A 234 20.50 9.77 7.13
C PRO A 234 19.28 9.02 6.53
N PRO A 235 19.19 7.69 6.72
CA PRO A 235 18.15 6.86 6.09
C PRO A 235 16.80 6.95 6.81
N PHE A 236 16.08 8.07 6.71
CA PHE A 236 14.83 8.31 7.44
C PHE A 236 13.70 7.30 7.18
N GLY A 237 13.70 6.64 6.02
CA GLY A 237 12.73 5.58 5.70
C GLY A 237 12.78 4.39 6.64
N LEU A 238 13.94 4.15 7.26
CA LEU A 238 14.16 3.05 8.22
C LEU A 238 13.25 3.15 9.45
N LEU A 239 12.89 4.36 9.88
CA LEU A 239 12.00 4.54 11.04
C LEU A 239 10.61 3.95 10.78
N THR A 240 10.17 3.92 9.52
CA THR A 240 8.86 3.35 9.14
C THR A 240 8.85 1.82 9.13
N SER A 241 10.02 1.18 9.15
CA SER A 241 10.15 -0.29 9.20
C SER A 241 10.03 -0.84 10.62
N ASP A 242 9.94 0.03 11.61
CA ASP A 242 9.90 -0.34 13.02
C ASP A 242 8.48 -0.74 13.48
N GLY A 243 8.41 -1.25 14.72
CA GLY A 243 7.15 -1.42 15.44
C GLY A 243 6.35 -0.12 15.46
N ARG A 244 5.02 -0.23 15.43
CA ARG A 244 4.16 0.93 15.21
C ARG A 244 4.25 1.95 16.35
N THR A 245 4.56 1.50 17.56
CA THR A 245 4.69 2.35 18.75
C THR A 245 6.02 3.09 18.73
N GLU A 246 7.08 2.38 18.38
CA GLU A 246 8.43 2.91 18.21
C GLU A 246 8.44 3.96 17.09
N TRP A 247 7.80 3.67 15.97
CA TRP A 247 7.64 4.63 14.88
C TRP A 247 6.81 5.85 15.30
N ALA A 248 5.71 5.66 16.04
CA ALA A 248 4.92 6.78 16.56
C ALA A 248 5.77 7.73 17.43
N GLN A 249 6.57 7.18 18.34
CA GLN A 249 7.49 7.93 19.20
C GLN A 249 8.57 8.67 18.40
N ALA A 250 9.21 7.99 17.44
CA ALA A 250 10.20 8.62 16.58
C ALA A 250 9.58 9.75 15.74
N ARG A 251 8.38 9.55 15.19
CA ARG A 251 7.66 10.57 14.42
C ARG A 251 7.33 11.80 15.27
N GLU A 252 6.96 11.64 16.55
CA GLU A 252 6.74 12.77 17.47
C GLU A 252 7.99 13.63 17.68
N VAL A 253 9.18 13.04 17.63
CA VAL A 253 10.45 13.77 17.67
C VAL A 253 10.66 14.49 16.33
N LEU A 254 10.45 13.81 15.20
CA LEU A 254 10.65 14.40 13.87
C LEU A 254 9.79 15.64 13.67
N ILE A 255 8.50 15.58 14.01
CA ILE A 255 7.56 16.69 13.79
C ILE A 255 7.83 17.89 14.71
N LYS A 256 8.83 17.89 15.59
CA LYS A 256 9.19 19.12 16.35
C LYS A 256 9.86 20.14 15.44
N ASP A 257 10.59 19.67 14.44
CA ASP A 257 11.26 20.52 13.44
C ASP A 257 10.32 20.81 12.25
N SER A 258 10.34 22.04 11.73
CA SER A 258 9.48 22.44 10.62
C SER A 258 9.86 21.76 9.30
N VAL A 259 11.16 21.59 9.01
CA VAL A 259 11.65 20.96 7.78
C VAL A 259 11.24 19.49 7.72
N ASN A 260 11.38 18.78 8.84
CA ASN A 260 10.92 17.40 8.96
C ASN A 260 9.41 17.28 8.76
N ARG A 261 8.64 18.19 9.37
CA ARG A 261 7.16 18.22 9.25
C ARG A 261 6.72 18.44 7.81
N GLU A 262 7.38 19.34 7.09
CA GLU A 262 7.13 19.60 5.67
C GLU A 262 7.44 18.37 4.83
N SER A 263 8.61 17.75 5.01
CA SER A 263 8.99 16.51 4.30
C SER A 263 7.99 15.38 4.55
N LEU A 264 7.57 15.16 5.80
CA LEU A 264 6.53 14.18 6.14
C LEU A 264 5.20 14.50 5.45
N ALA A 265 4.75 15.76 5.47
CA ALA A 265 3.50 16.16 4.84
C ALA A 265 3.50 15.91 3.33
N VAL A 266 4.64 16.11 2.67
CA VAL A 266 4.79 15.81 1.23
C VAL A 266 4.72 14.31 0.96
N ILE A 267 5.34 13.47 1.79
CA ILE A 267 5.25 12.00 1.66
C ILE A 267 3.82 11.51 1.91
N GLU A 268 3.15 12.04 2.93
CA GLU A 268 1.78 11.65 3.31
C GLU A 268 0.77 11.87 2.17
N LYS A 269 1.00 12.89 1.34
CA LYS A 269 0.10 13.29 0.25
C LYS A 269 0.48 12.72 -1.13
N CYS A 270 1.67 12.13 -1.29
CA CYS A 270 2.10 11.61 -2.59
C CYS A 270 1.17 10.49 -3.10
N LEU A 271 1.22 10.17 -4.39
CA LEU A 271 0.40 9.09 -4.97
C LEU A 271 0.92 7.70 -4.57
N CYS A 272 2.21 7.50 -4.74
CA CYS A 272 2.93 6.28 -4.41
C CYS A 272 4.41 6.61 -4.17
N VAL A 273 5.15 5.63 -3.66
CA VAL A 273 6.62 5.69 -3.65
C VAL A 273 7.16 4.84 -4.80
N LEU A 274 8.13 5.37 -5.53
CA LEU A 274 8.94 4.62 -6.48
C LEU A 274 10.32 4.39 -5.87
N CYS A 275 10.66 3.15 -5.56
CA CYS A 275 11.93 2.75 -4.98
C CYS A 275 12.88 2.30 -6.11
N LEU A 276 13.91 3.10 -6.38
CA LEU A 276 15.01 2.76 -7.29
C LEU A 276 16.10 2.06 -6.49
N ASP A 277 16.10 0.73 -6.55
CA ASP A 277 16.97 -0.12 -5.75
C ASP A 277 18.30 -0.42 -6.47
N ASN A 278 19.39 -0.39 -5.71
CA ASN A 278 20.70 -0.83 -6.20
C ASN A 278 20.70 -2.36 -6.40
N PRO A 279 21.65 -2.90 -7.20
CA PRO A 279 21.84 -4.34 -7.32
C PRO A 279 22.02 -4.99 -5.93
N SER A 280 21.24 -6.02 -5.65
CA SER A 280 21.20 -6.65 -4.33
C SER A 280 22.45 -7.48 -3.98
N GLY A 281 23.23 -7.86 -5.00
CA GLY A 281 24.37 -8.78 -4.88
C GLY A 281 23.96 -10.21 -4.51
N MET A 282 22.66 -10.52 -4.46
CA MET A 282 22.15 -11.84 -4.12
C MET A 282 22.02 -12.72 -5.37
N GLU A 283 22.12 -14.03 -5.20
CA GLU A 283 21.68 -14.96 -6.24
C GLU A 283 20.19 -14.73 -6.52
N VAL A 284 19.86 -14.52 -7.80
CA VAL A 284 18.52 -14.10 -8.19
C VAL A 284 17.64 -15.33 -8.40
N GLY A 285 16.84 -15.66 -7.40
CA GLY A 285 15.76 -16.64 -7.44
C GLY A 285 14.47 -16.04 -6.87
N ASP A 286 13.33 -16.70 -7.05
CA ASP A 286 12.04 -16.12 -6.62
C ASP A 286 11.98 -15.82 -5.12
N THR A 287 12.61 -16.66 -4.29
CA THR A 287 12.73 -16.42 -2.84
C THR A 287 13.51 -15.15 -2.53
N SER A 288 14.70 -14.95 -3.10
CA SER A 288 15.51 -13.76 -2.82
C SER A 288 14.81 -12.50 -3.29
N ARG A 289 14.14 -12.55 -4.44
CA ARG A 289 13.32 -11.46 -4.96
C ARG A 289 12.15 -11.12 -4.04
N ALA A 290 11.45 -12.13 -3.52
CA ALA A 290 10.37 -11.93 -2.55
C ALA A 290 10.88 -11.26 -1.26
N LEU A 291 12.03 -11.68 -0.72
CA LEU A 291 12.64 -11.07 0.47
C LEU A 291 12.94 -9.57 0.24
N LEU A 292 13.46 -9.22 -0.95
CA LEU A 292 13.73 -7.82 -1.31
C LEU A 292 12.46 -6.97 -1.42
N MET A 293 11.35 -7.55 -1.88
CA MET A 293 10.07 -6.82 -1.91
C MET A 293 9.47 -6.67 -0.51
N LEU A 294 9.55 -7.72 0.32
CA LEU A 294 8.96 -7.73 1.68
C LEU A 294 9.64 -6.76 2.64
N HIS A 295 10.98 -6.71 2.62
CA HIS A 295 11.74 -5.94 3.63
C HIS A 295 13.07 -5.34 3.11
N GLY A 296 13.33 -5.39 1.80
CA GLY A 296 14.51 -4.76 1.18
C GLY A 296 15.85 -5.40 1.56
N GLY A 297 15.86 -6.56 2.21
CA GLY A 297 17.09 -7.26 2.60
C GLY A 297 17.85 -6.67 3.80
N GLY A 298 17.21 -5.80 4.60
CA GLY A 298 17.81 -5.19 5.80
C GLY A 298 18.40 -3.80 5.56
N HIS A 299 18.94 -3.18 6.61
CA HIS A 299 19.41 -1.79 6.57
C HIS A 299 20.70 -1.58 5.77
N GLU A 300 21.54 -2.62 5.67
CA GLU A 300 22.77 -2.62 4.85
C GLU A 300 22.48 -2.73 3.34
N LYS A 301 21.24 -3.09 2.98
CA LYS A 301 20.76 -3.23 1.60
C LYS A 301 19.75 -2.12 1.26
N MET A 302 18.50 -2.48 0.96
CA MET A 302 17.47 -1.57 0.48
C MET A 302 16.31 -1.42 1.47
N GLY A 303 16.44 -1.96 2.68
CA GLY A 303 15.40 -1.91 3.71
C GLY A 303 15.05 -0.49 4.16
N ALA A 304 16.00 0.45 4.05
CA ALA A 304 15.81 1.87 4.30
C ALA A 304 15.32 2.68 3.09
N ASN A 305 15.36 2.10 1.87
CA ASN A 305 14.93 2.75 0.63
C ASN A 305 13.43 2.59 0.43
N ARG A 306 12.66 2.80 1.51
CA ARG A 306 11.23 2.47 1.65
C ARG A 306 10.51 3.50 2.51
N TRP A 307 9.19 3.54 2.40
CA TRP A 307 8.31 4.25 3.30
C TRP A 307 7.04 3.43 3.56
N TYR A 308 7.09 2.53 4.56
CA TYR A 308 6.10 1.46 4.74
C TYR A 308 4.68 1.91 5.07
N ASP A 309 4.51 3.15 5.54
CA ASP A 309 3.19 3.75 5.77
C ASP A 309 2.44 4.10 4.47
N LYS A 310 3.14 4.13 3.33
CA LYS A 310 2.51 4.43 2.04
C LYS A 310 1.91 3.15 1.42
N PRO A 311 0.61 3.16 1.06
CA PRO A 311 -0.09 1.98 0.55
C PRO A 311 0.48 1.36 -0.72
N MET A 312 1.05 2.16 -1.62
CA MET A 312 1.63 1.67 -2.87
C MET A 312 3.09 2.10 -2.94
N GLN A 313 3.99 1.13 -2.94
CA GLN A 313 5.41 1.33 -3.20
C GLN A 313 5.86 0.40 -4.33
N PHE A 314 6.19 0.97 -5.49
CA PHE A 314 6.72 0.23 -6.63
C PHE A 314 8.24 0.16 -6.54
N ILE A 315 8.80 -1.03 -6.66
CA ILE A 315 10.23 -1.27 -6.53
C ILE A 315 10.78 -1.66 -7.90
N VAL A 316 11.82 -0.96 -8.33
CA VAL A 316 12.56 -1.20 -9.57
C VAL A 316 14.05 -1.32 -9.23
N GLY A 317 14.53 -2.56 -9.14
CA GLY A 317 15.95 -2.86 -8.96
C GLY A 317 16.73 -2.77 -10.27
N GLU A 318 17.93 -2.21 -10.21
CA GLU A 318 18.87 -2.17 -11.35
C GLU A 318 19.25 -3.58 -11.84
N ASP A 319 19.19 -4.59 -10.97
CA ASP A 319 19.40 -6.02 -11.28
C ASP A 319 18.17 -6.72 -11.90
N GLY A 320 17.12 -5.97 -12.22
CA GLY A 320 15.89 -6.48 -12.83
C GLY A 320 14.89 -7.06 -11.82
N VAL A 321 15.16 -6.96 -10.51
CA VAL A 321 14.21 -7.34 -9.47
C VAL A 321 13.19 -6.24 -9.26
N CYS A 322 11.97 -6.47 -9.77
CA CYS A 322 10.87 -5.51 -9.70
C CYS A 322 9.66 -6.10 -8.97
N GLY A 323 8.84 -5.22 -8.39
CA GLY A 323 7.62 -5.62 -7.70
C GLY A 323 6.93 -4.45 -7.01
N THR A 324 6.06 -4.78 -6.07
CA THR A 324 5.38 -3.81 -5.21
C THR A 324 5.27 -4.35 -3.79
N VAL A 325 5.33 -3.45 -2.81
CA VAL A 325 4.97 -3.72 -1.41
C VAL A 325 3.84 -2.78 -1.01
N CYS A 326 2.88 -3.32 -0.27
CA CYS A 326 1.62 -2.62 -0.04
C CYS A 326 1.26 -2.53 1.43
N GLU A 327 0.86 -1.35 1.88
CA GLU A 327 0.23 -1.21 3.20
C GLU A 327 -1.20 -1.74 3.13
N HIS A 328 -1.52 -2.71 3.99
CA HIS A 328 -2.68 -3.60 3.79
C HIS A 328 -4.01 -2.99 4.29
N SER A 329 -3.97 -2.04 5.22
CA SER A 329 -5.19 -1.50 5.84
C SER A 329 -6.23 -0.86 4.88
N PRO A 330 -5.88 -0.27 3.72
CA PRO A 330 -6.87 0.43 2.89
C PRO A 330 -7.60 -0.48 1.88
N PHE A 331 -6.99 -1.60 1.47
CA PHE A 331 -7.48 -2.51 0.43
C PHE A 331 -6.89 -3.93 0.53
N GLU A 332 -7.59 -4.90 -0.05
CA GLU A 332 -7.27 -6.33 -0.03
C GLU A 332 -6.47 -6.78 -1.27
N GLY A 333 -5.91 -7.99 -1.19
CA GLY A 333 -5.03 -8.55 -2.22
C GLY A 333 -5.63 -8.62 -3.62
N ILE A 334 -6.95 -8.84 -3.76
CA ILE A 334 -7.60 -8.88 -5.09
C ILE A 334 -7.49 -7.53 -5.81
N VAL A 335 -7.64 -6.43 -5.07
CA VAL A 335 -7.53 -5.06 -5.63
C VAL A 335 -6.09 -4.76 -6.03
N LEU A 336 -5.12 -5.23 -5.23
CA LEU A 336 -3.70 -5.16 -5.56
C LEU A 336 -3.38 -5.93 -6.85
N VAL A 337 -3.88 -7.16 -6.98
CA VAL A 337 -3.68 -8.00 -8.18
C VAL A 337 -4.30 -7.33 -9.40
N ALA A 338 -5.53 -6.83 -9.31
CA ALA A 338 -6.18 -6.13 -10.41
C ALA A 338 -5.39 -4.90 -10.88
N CYS A 339 -4.91 -4.08 -9.94
CA CYS A 339 -4.03 -2.95 -10.23
C CYS A 339 -2.74 -3.40 -10.92
N THR A 340 -2.06 -4.39 -10.35
CA THR A 340 -0.78 -4.88 -10.87
C THR A 340 -0.92 -5.50 -12.26
N GLU A 341 -1.92 -6.37 -12.48
CA GLU A 341 -2.18 -6.96 -13.78
C GLU A 341 -2.49 -5.90 -14.83
N TYR A 342 -3.23 -4.86 -14.47
CA TYR A 342 -3.47 -3.73 -15.35
C TYR A 342 -2.16 -3.07 -15.77
N LEU A 343 -1.28 -2.76 -14.82
CA LEU A 343 0.02 -2.14 -15.08
C LEU A 343 0.91 -3.04 -15.95
N MET A 344 0.95 -4.34 -15.69
CA MET A 344 1.71 -5.29 -16.50
C MET A 344 1.17 -5.38 -17.94
N LYS A 345 -0.16 -5.38 -18.13
CA LYS A 345 -0.79 -5.32 -19.45
C LYS A 345 -0.52 -3.99 -20.15
N PHE A 346 -0.54 -2.88 -19.42
CA PHE A 346 -0.19 -1.57 -19.96
C PHE A 346 1.24 -1.58 -20.49
N MET A 347 2.20 -2.06 -19.69
CA MET A 347 3.62 -2.08 -20.05
C MET A 347 3.96 -3.01 -21.23
N THR A 348 3.20 -4.08 -21.41
CA THR A 348 3.40 -5.02 -22.54
C THR A 348 2.64 -4.62 -23.79
N GLY A 349 1.42 -4.07 -23.65
CA GLY A 349 0.52 -3.72 -24.75
C GLY A 349 0.69 -2.30 -25.30
N SER A 350 1.36 -1.40 -24.57
CA SER A 350 1.66 -0.03 -25.03
C SER A 350 3.16 0.13 -25.25
N PRO A 351 3.69 -0.12 -26.46
CA PRO A 351 5.11 0.07 -26.72
C PRO A 351 5.54 1.47 -26.29
N SER A 352 6.63 1.55 -25.53
CA SER A 352 7.21 2.82 -25.09
C SER A 352 7.33 3.78 -26.26
N LYS A 353 6.74 4.97 -26.13
CA LYS A 353 6.71 6.00 -27.18
C LYS A 353 8.02 6.78 -27.27
N MET A 354 9.05 6.38 -26.53
CA MET A 354 10.31 7.10 -26.40
C MET A 354 11.12 7.19 -27.71
N GLY A 355 10.84 6.36 -28.72
CA GLY A 355 11.57 6.35 -29.99
C GLY A 355 11.37 7.58 -30.89
N ARG A 356 10.49 8.54 -30.56
CA ARG A 356 10.18 9.70 -31.44
C ARG A 356 10.07 11.07 -30.75
N ALA A 357 10.29 11.18 -29.44
CA ALA A 357 10.06 12.43 -28.72
C ALA A 357 11.30 12.85 -27.91
N THR A 358 11.93 13.95 -28.30
CA THR A 358 12.80 14.73 -27.42
C THR A 358 11.94 15.41 -26.36
N SER A 359 12.36 15.38 -25.08
CA SER A 359 11.76 16.25 -24.06
C SER A 359 12.01 17.70 -24.48
N VAL A 360 10.94 18.48 -24.66
CA VAL A 360 11.00 19.89 -25.12
C VAL A 360 10.69 20.85 -23.95
N SER A 361 10.52 20.33 -22.74
CA SER A 361 10.07 21.09 -21.58
C SER A 361 11.24 21.40 -20.65
N GLU A 362 11.48 22.70 -20.37
CA GLU A 362 12.27 23.12 -19.21
C GLU A 362 11.48 22.76 -17.95
N LEU A 363 11.74 21.57 -17.41
CA LEU A 363 11.12 21.08 -16.18
C LEU A 363 11.96 21.49 -14.97
N PRO A 364 11.32 21.92 -13.87
CA PRO A 364 12.03 22.19 -12.62
C PRO A 364 12.74 20.93 -12.14
N THR A 365 13.92 21.09 -11.54
CA THR A 365 14.66 19.98 -10.95
C THR A 365 13.86 19.36 -9.80
N PRO A 366 13.78 18.02 -9.70
CA PRO A 366 13.12 17.34 -8.58
C PRO A 366 13.66 17.82 -7.23
N ALA A 367 12.77 18.12 -6.29
CA ALA A 367 13.17 18.60 -4.97
C ALA A 367 13.59 17.43 -4.07
N ARG A 368 14.79 17.49 -3.49
CA ARG A 368 15.21 16.55 -2.42
C ARG A 368 14.44 16.91 -1.14
N LEU A 369 13.80 15.94 -0.52
CA LEU A 369 13.22 16.13 0.82
C LEU A 369 14.34 16.26 1.85
N LEU A 370 14.29 17.32 2.64
CA LEU A 370 15.30 17.63 3.64
C LEU A 370 14.87 17.17 5.02
N TRP A 371 15.86 16.87 5.85
CA TRP A 371 15.68 16.36 7.19
C TRP A 371 16.66 17.01 8.15
N LYS A 372 16.14 17.46 9.30
CA LYS A 372 16.93 17.90 10.43
C LYS A 372 17.13 16.75 11.38
N THR A 373 18.39 16.36 11.50
CA THR A 373 18.83 15.30 12.41
C THR A 373 19.29 15.89 13.74
N THR A 374 19.07 15.14 14.81
CA THR A 374 19.60 15.37 16.15
C THR A 374 20.26 14.08 16.64
N PRO A 375 21.10 14.11 17.70
CA PRO A 375 21.65 12.88 18.27
C PRO A 375 20.57 11.85 18.63
N HIS A 376 19.44 12.32 19.19
CA HIS A 376 18.32 11.45 19.52
C HIS A 376 17.70 10.78 18.29
N ILE A 377 17.56 11.49 17.16
CA ILE A 377 17.08 10.91 15.90
C ILE A 377 18.06 9.86 15.36
N GLN A 378 19.36 10.08 15.52
CA GLN A 378 20.38 9.11 15.11
C GLN A 378 20.29 7.81 15.92
N ASP A 379 20.05 7.91 17.23
CA ASP A 379 19.83 6.74 18.09
C ASP A 379 18.58 5.96 17.68
N LEU A 380 17.50 6.67 17.35
CA LEU A 380 16.26 6.04 16.85
C LEU A 380 16.50 5.31 15.53
N LEU A 381 17.21 5.93 14.58
CA LEU A 381 17.58 5.30 13.31
C LEU A 381 18.41 4.04 13.52
N LYS A 382 19.40 4.08 14.43
CA LYS A 382 20.22 2.92 14.76
C LYS A 382 19.37 1.79 15.38
N ALA A 383 18.47 2.14 16.30
CA ALA A 383 17.58 1.16 16.91
C ALA A 383 16.64 0.50 15.87
N SER A 384 16.08 1.28 14.93
CA SER A 384 15.28 0.73 13.83
C SER A 384 16.11 -0.14 12.87
N ALA A 385 17.38 0.18 12.64
CA ALA A 385 18.31 -0.65 11.87
C ALA A 385 18.47 -2.05 12.48
N GLU A 386 18.73 -2.10 13.79
CA GLU A 386 18.90 -3.34 14.55
C GLU A 386 17.61 -4.16 14.65
N ARG A 387 16.45 -3.51 14.65
CA ARG A 387 15.15 -4.20 14.66
C ARG A 387 14.75 -4.74 13.30
N LEU A 388 15.03 -4.03 12.21
CA LEU A 388 14.81 -4.55 10.85
C LEU A 388 15.75 -5.71 10.49
N GLN A 389 16.93 -5.74 11.09
CA GLN A 389 17.92 -6.81 10.85
C GLN A 389 17.56 -8.13 11.55
N ARG A 390 16.80 -8.05 12.65
CA ARG A 390 16.29 -9.20 13.40
C ARG A 390 15.02 -9.73 12.75
#